data_AF-Q6BKM4-F1
#
_entry.id   AF-Q6BKM4-F1
#
_cell.length_a   1.000
_cell.length_b   1.000
_cell.length_c   1.000
_cell.angle_alpha   90.00
_cell.angle_beta   90.00
_cell.angle_gamma   90.00
#
_symmetry.space_group_name_H-M   'P 1'
#
loop_
_entity.id
_entity.type
_entity.pdbx_description
1 polymer ?
#
loop_
_entity_poly.entity_id
_entity_poly.type
_entity_poly.pdbx_seq_one_letter_code
_entity_poly.pdbx_strand_id
1 'polypeptide(L)' 'MREQWIRTYSLRVTHEALRKCKQYHGEDAQKNCRPLVLKYMKMLESYPLQGYLGYQKNDPSQ' A
#
# COMPACT_ATOMS: atom_id res chain seq x y z
N MET A 1 -13.62 -9.09 -4.63
CA MET A 1 -13.69 -8.14 -3.49
C MET A 1 -12.80 -8.52 -2.31
N ARG A 2 -12.86 -9.75 -1.77
CA ARG A 2 -12.02 -10.19 -0.63
C ARG A 2 -10.53 -9.85 -0.78
N GLU A 3 -9.93 -10.18 -1.92
CA GLU A 3 -8.51 -9.92 -2.17
C GLU A 3 -8.15 -8.43 -2.18
N GLN A 4 -9.05 -7.56 -2.64
CA GLN A 4 -8.83 -6.11 -2.58
C GLN A 4 -8.84 -5.61 -1.14
N TRP A 5 -9.72 -6.15 -0.28
CA TRP A 5 -9.70 -5.86 1.16
C TRP A 5 -8.42 -6.33 1.84
N ILE A 6 -7.89 -7.51 1.47
CA ILE A 6 -6.60 -8.00 1.97
C ILE A 6 -5.47 -7.05 1.56
N ARG A 7 -5.46 -6.59 0.30
CA ARG A 7 -4.51 -5.56 -0.15
C ARG A 7 -4.65 -4.28 0.65
N THR A 8 -5.86 -3.73 0.81
CA THR A 8 -6.08 -2.54 1.63
C THR A 8 -5.61 -2.73 3.08
N TYR A 9 -5.81 -3.91 3.68
CA TYR A 9 -5.29 -4.20 5.01
C TYR A 9 -3.76 -4.21 5.06
N SER A 10 -3.10 -4.80 4.07
CA SER A 10 -1.63 -4.78 3.98
C SER A 10 -1.06 -3.36 3.83
N LEU A 11 -1.77 -2.44 3.16
CA LEU A 11 -1.42 -1.02 3.10
C LEU A 11 -1.46 -0.39 4.50
N ARG A 12 -2.48 -0.70 5.31
CA ARG A 12 -2.57 -0.22 6.71
C ARG A 12 -1.42 -0.74 7.56
N VAL A 13 -1.07 -2.02 7.43
CA VAL A 13 0.08 -2.60 8.15
C VAL A 13 1.39 -1.92 7.73
N THR A 14 1.56 -1.63 6.44
CA THR A 14 2.76 -0.94 5.93
C THR A 14 2.84 0.51 6.45
N HIS A 15 1.70 1.20 6.54
CA HIS A 15 1.60 2.53 7.15
C HIS A 15 2.04 2.52 8.63
N GLU A 16 1.52 1.57 9.41
CA GLU A 16 1.90 1.37 10.82
C GLU A 16 3.41 1.08 10.97
N ALA A 17 3.98 0.24 10.11
CA ALA A 17 5.40 -0.05 10.11
C ALA A 17 6.25 1.20 9.80
N LEU A 18 5.83 2.00 8.82
CA LEU A 18 6.50 3.26 8.49
C LEU A 18 6.43 4.26 9.65
N ARG A 19 5.26 4.39 10.30
CA ARG A 19 5.09 5.23 11.50
C ARG A 19 6.06 4.84 12.60
N LYS A 20 6.14 3.54 12.92
CA LYS A 20 7.08 3.00 13.92
C LYS A 20 8.54 3.22 13.53
N CYS A 21 8.90 3.01 12.26
CA CYS A 21 10.25 3.27 11.76
C CYS A 21 10.65 4.74 11.96
N LYS A 22 9.78 5.68 11.60
CA LYS A 22 10.02 7.11 11.79
C LYS A 22 10.19 7.47 13.26
N GLN A 23 9.34 6.92 14.12
CA GLN A 23 9.42 7.15 15.57
C GLN A 23 10.73 6.59 16.16
N TYR A 24 11.17 5.43 15.72
CA TYR A 24 12.38 4.78 16.22
C TYR A 24 13.67 5.48 15.78
N HIS A 25 13.76 5.89 14.52
CA HIS A 25 14.99 6.48 13.96
C HIS A 25 15.09 8.01 14.10
N GLY A 26 13.98 8.71 14.40
CA GLY A 26 14.01 10.16 14.62
C GLY A 26 14.59 10.93 13.42
N GLU A 27 15.69 11.64 13.65
CA GLU A 27 16.39 12.44 12.64
C GLU A 27 16.94 11.58 11.48
N ASP A 28 17.39 10.35 11.77
CA ASP A 28 17.93 9.43 10.76
C ASP A 28 16.83 8.72 9.94
N ALA A 29 15.56 8.95 10.25
CA ALA A 29 14.44 8.25 9.62
C ALA A 29 14.42 8.43 8.09
N GLN A 30 14.90 9.56 7.57
CA GLN A 30 14.94 9.80 6.12
C GLN A 30 15.83 8.78 5.39
N LYS A 31 16.96 8.40 5.99
CA LYS A 31 17.88 7.41 5.42
C LYS A 31 17.38 5.99 5.70
N ASN A 32 17.01 5.72 6.94
CA ASN A 32 16.72 4.35 7.41
C ASN A 32 15.34 3.84 6.99
N CYS A 33 14.33 4.72 6.89
CA CYS A 33 12.96 4.33 6.54
C CYS A 33 12.63 4.48 5.05
N ARG A 34 13.59 4.92 4.22
CA ARG A 34 13.37 5.16 2.78
C ARG A 34 12.76 3.97 2.04
N PRO A 35 13.18 2.71 2.25
CA PRO A 35 12.56 1.56 1.58
C PRO A 35 11.08 1.40 1.94
N LEU A 36 10.71 1.60 3.22
CA LEU A 36 9.32 1.55 3.68
C LEU A 36 8.48 2.69 3.11
N VAL A 37 9.05 3.90 3.00
CA VAL A 37 8.39 5.04 2.34
C VAL A 37 8.07 4.71 0.89
N LEU A 38 9.06 4.27 0.12
CA LEU A 38 8.87 3.97 -1.31
C LEU A 38 7.85 2.83 -1.51
N LYS A 39 7.90 1.81 -0.66
CA LYS A 39 6.91 0.72 -0.68
C LYS A 39 5.50 1.25 -0.39
N TYR A 40 5.34 2.06 0.66
CA TYR A 40 4.05 2.64 1.03
C TYR A 40 3.47 3.50 -0.09
N MET A 41 4.28 4.36 -0.70
CA MET A 41 3.86 5.21 -1.82
C MET A 41 3.39 4.39 -3.01
N LYS A 42 4.14 3.36 -3.41
CA LYS A 42 3.73 2.46 -4.50
C LYS A 42 2.41 1.72 -4.20
N MET A 43 2.18 1.35 -2.94
CA MET A 43 0.95 0.68 -2.54
C MET A 43 -0.25 1.63 -2.58
N LEU A 44 -0.09 2.92 -2.26
CA LEU A 44 -1.17 3.91 -2.32
C LEU A 44 -1.80 4.03 -3.71
N GLU A 45 -1.01 3.85 -4.76
CA GLU A 45 -1.50 3.95 -6.15
C GLU A 45 -2.45 2.81 -6.53
N SER A 46 -2.29 1.61 -5.94
CA SER A 46 -2.91 0.38 -6.48
C SER A 46 -3.70 -0.47 -5.48
N TYR A 47 -3.59 -0.21 -4.17
CA TYR A 47 -4.21 -1.02 -3.11
C TYR A 47 -5.57 -0.50 -2.61
N PRO A 48 -6.02 0.75 -2.87
CA PRO A 48 -7.41 1.14 -2.65
C PRO A 48 -8.41 0.25 -3.39
N LEU A 49 -9.65 0.19 -2.88
CA LEU A 49 -10.73 -0.59 -3.50
C LEU A 49 -11.10 0.01 -4.86
N GLN A 50 -11.18 -0.85 -5.89
CA GLN A 50 -11.56 -0.47 -7.26
C GLN A 50 -12.92 -1.05 -7.67
N GLY A 51 -13.55 -1.84 -6.78
CA GLY A 51 -14.76 -2.60 -7.13
C GLY A 51 -14.46 -3.74 -8.10
N TYR A 52 -15.49 -4.36 -8.65
CA TYR A 52 -15.34 -5.51 -9.56
C TYR A 52 -16.02 -5.33 -10.92
N LEU A 53 -16.91 -4.34 -11.06
CA LEU A 53 -17.71 -4.14 -12.28
C LEU A 53 -16.85 -3.83 -13.51
N GLY A 54 -15.74 -3.11 -13.33
CA GLY A 54 -14.81 -2.80 -14.43
C GLY A 54 -14.14 -4.05 -15.02
N TYR A 55 -13.84 -5.06 -14.21
CA TYR A 55 -13.32 -6.34 -14.72
C TYR A 55 -14.44 -7.27 -15.20
N GLN A 56 -15.59 -7.25 -14.53
CA GLN A 56 -16.69 -8.15 -14.87
C GLN A 56 -17.34 -7.82 -16.23
N LYS A 57 -17.39 -6.53 -16.60
CA LYS A 57 -18.08 -6.06 -17.81
C LYS A 57 -17.17 -5.90 -19.03
N ASN A 58 -15.85 -5.98 -18.86
CA ASN A 58 -14.88 -5.80 -19.94
C ASN A 58 -14.05 -7.07 -20.07
N ASP A 59 -13.79 -7.52 -21.30
CA ASP A 59 -12.88 -8.63 -21.57
C ASP A 59 -11.42 -8.12 -21.50
N PRO A 60 -10.59 -8.59 -20.55
CA PRO A 60 -9.20 -8.15 -20.42
C PRO A 60 -8.25 -8.80 -21.44
N SER A 61 -8.74 -9.69 -22.31
CA SER A 61 -7.95 -10.41 -23.31
C SER A 61 -7.97 -9.78 -24.71
N GLN A 62 -8.78 -8.74 -24.91
CA GLN A 62 -8.78 -7.91 -26.13
C GLN A 62 -7.86 -6.71 -25.98
#